data_AF-A0A2V6MBJ9-F1
#
_entry.id   AF-A0A2V6MBJ9-F1
#
_cell.length_a   1.000
_cell.length_b   1.000
_cell.length_c   1.000
_cell.angle_alpha   90.00
_cell.angle_beta   90.00
_cell.angle_gamma   90.00
#
_symmetry.space_group_name_H-M   'P 1'
#
loop_
_entity.id
_entity.type
_entity.pdbx_description
1 polymer ?
#
loop_
_entity_poly.entity_id
_entity_poly.type
_entity_poly.pdbx_seq_one_letter_code
_entity_poly.pdbx_strand_id
1 'polypeptide(L)' 'AGKIDIVEQTDPNNYKPSTKVDTADGARTGLLVPERDTLFVAVPHRGSQQAEIRCYAIE' A
#
# COMPACT_ATOMS: atom_id res chain seq x y z
N ALA A 1 -11.38 -2.78 -4.16
CA ALA A 1 -9.96 -2.35 -4.20
C ALA A 1 -9.08 -3.22 -3.31
N GLY A 2 -7.74 -3.12 -3.45
CA GLY A 2 -6.82 -3.46 -2.36
C GLY A 2 -6.87 -2.41 -1.24
N LYS A 3 -6.13 -2.64 -0.17
CA LYS A 3 -5.99 -1.72 0.98
C LYS A 3 -4.55 -1.82 1.50
N ILE A 4 -4.04 -0.72 2.05
CA ILE A 4 -2.80 -0.72 2.83
C ILE A 4 -3.21 -0.54 4.28
N ASP A 5 -2.92 -1.55 5.11
CA ASP A 5 -3.13 -1.49 6.56
C ASP A 5 -1.81 -1.11 7.24
N ILE A 6 -1.81 0.01 7.94
CA ILE A 6 -0.68 0.46 8.77
C ILE A 6 -0.89 -0.11 10.17
N VAL A 7 0.10 -0.84 10.66
CA VAL A 7 0.11 -1.43 12.00
C VAL A 7 1.27 -0.87 12.81
N GLU A 8 1.00 -0.57 14.07
CA GLU A 8 2.03 -0.23 15.05
C GLU A 8 2.47 -1.51 15.74
N GLN A 9 3.77 -1.82 15.68
CA GLN A 9 4.34 -2.93 16.44
C GLN A 9 4.68 -2.48 17.85
N THR A 10 3.95 -2.96 18.86
CA THR A 10 4.21 -2.60 20.26
C THR A 10 5.22 -3.53 20.93
N ASP A 11 5.32 -4.78 20.45
CA ASP A 11 6.36 -5.76 20.79
C ASP A 11 6.45 -6.84 19.69
N PRO A 12 7.35 -7.84 19.77
CA PRO A 12 7.51 -8.84 18.70
C PRO A 12 6.24 -9.57 18.27
N ASN A 13 5.25 -9.70 19.16
CA ASN A 13 4.03 -10.48 18.92
C ASN A 13 2.73 -9.66 18.99
N ASN A 14 2.81 -8.37 19.35
CA ASN A 14 1.65 -7.50 19.46
C ASN A 14 1.70 -6.35 18.43
N TYR A 15 0.67 -6.30 17.60
CA TYR A 15 0.50 -5.30 16.54
C TYR A 15 -0.88 -4.65 16.68
N LYS A 16 -0.94 -3.32 16.67
CA LYS A 16 -2.18 -2.56 16.76
C LYS A 16 -2.51 -1.93 15.41
N PRO A 17 -3.76 -1.99 14.94
CA PRO A 17 -4.17 -1.24 13.76
C PRO A 17 -4.02 0.27 14.02
N SER A 18 -3.39 0.98 13.09
CA SER A 18 -3.26 2.44 13.14
C SER A 18 -4.17 3.10 12.11
N THR A 19 -3.87 2.91 10.83
CA THR A 19 -4.56 3.61 9.73
C THR A 19 -4.78 2.66 8.56
N LYS A 20 -5.89 2.82 7.85
CA LYS A 20 -6.19 2.10 6.62
C LYS A 20 -6.21 3.09 5.46
N VAL A 21 -5.39 2.83 4.43
CA VAL A 21 -5.33 3.66 3.23
C VAL A 21 -5.95 2.90 2.06
N ASP A 22 -6.90 3.56 1.41
CA ASP A 22 -7.59 3.04 0.24
C ASP A 22 -6.69 3.12 -1.00
N THR A 23 -6.51 1.99 -1.68
CA THR A 23 -5.85 1.97 -2.99
C THR A 23 -6.88 2.18 -4.11
N ALA A 24 -6.39 2.41 -5.33
CA ALA A 24 -7.24 2.37 -6.52
C ALA A 24 -7.91 0.98 -6.70
N ASP A 25 -8.99 0.95 -7.48
CA ASP A 25 -9.67 -0.29 -7.77
C ASP A 25 -8.79 -1.28 -8.53
N GLY A 26 -8.85 -2.54 -8.13
CA GLY A 26 -7.99 -3.59 -8.66
C GLY A 26 -6.51 -3.52 -8.23
N ALA A 27 -6.07 -2.45 -7.56
CA ALA A 27 -4.69 -2.30 -7.13
C ALA A 27 -4.40 -3.18 -5.89
N ARG A 28 -3.97 -4.43 -6.10
CA ARG A 28 -3.78 -5.44 -5.04
C ARG A 28 -2.34 -5.95 -4.94
N THR A 29 -1.44 -5.44 -5.78
CA THR A 29 -0.04 -5.83 -5.82
C THR A 29 0.82 -4.66 -5.37
N GLY A 30 1.58 -4.88 -4.31
CA GLY A 30 2.52 -3.90 -3.75
C GLY A 30 3.95 -4.44 -3.72
N LEU A 31 4.92 -3.54 -3.84
CA LEU A 31 6.34 -3.79 -3.66
C LEU A 31 6.91 -2.73 -2.72
N LEU A 32 7.32 -3.16 -1.53
CA LEU A 32 8.08 -2.32 -0.60
C LEU A 32 9.55 -2.31 -1.04
N VAL A 33 10.11 -1.11 -1.21
CA VAL A 33 11.54 -0.90 -1.49
C VAL A 33 12.13 -0.14 -0.29
N PRO A 34 12.73 -0.85 0.69
CA PRO A 34 13.27 -0.25 1.91
C PRO A 34 14.34 0.80 1.63
N GLU A 35 15.16 0.62 0.59
CA GLU A 35 16.23 1.56 0.21
C GLU A 35 15.70 2.92 -0.28
N ARG A 36 14.38 3.04 -0.47
CA ARG A 36 13.69 4.27 -0.89
C ARG A 36 12.60 4.69 0.09
N ASP A 37 12.42 3.99 1.21
CA ASP A 37 11.29 4.18 2.14
C ASP A 37 9.94 4.30 1.41
N THR A 38 9.74 3.48 0.37
CA THR A 38 8.59 3.63 -0.53
C THR A 38 7.91 2.29 -0.81
N LEU A 39 6.59 2.25 -0.62
CA LEU A 39 5.71 1.21 -1.12
C LEU A 39 5.16 1.61 -2.50
N PHE A 40 5.50 0.84 -3.53
CA PHE A 40 4.94 0.98 -4.87
C PHE A 40 3.71 0.08 -5.00
N VAL A 41 2.61 0.61 -5.52
CA VAL A 41 1.38 -0.15 -5.76
C VAL A 41 1.01 -0.07 -7.23
N ALA A 42 0.85 -1.23 -7.86
CA ALA A 42 0.43 -1.31 -9.25
C ALA A 42 -1.09 -1.15 -9.37
N VAL A 43 -1.50 -0.18 -10.18
CA VAL A 43 -2.90 0.06 -10.55
C VAL A 43 -3.12 -0.50 -11.95
N PRO A 44 -3.94 -1.55 -12.13
CA PRO A 44 -4.20 -2.11 -13.45
C PRO A 44 -5.11 -1.22 -14.27
N HIS A 45 -4.99 -1.30 -15.59
CA HIS A 45 -6.01 -0.76 -16.48
C HIS A 45 -7.32 -1.54 -16.33
N ARG A 46 -8.44 -0.83 -16.15
CA ARG A 46 -9.78 -1.43 -16.05
C ARG A 46 -10.85 -0.42 -16.49
N GLY A 47 -11.48 -0.66 -17.64
CA GLY A 47 -12.48 0.25 -18.19
C GLY A 47 -11.86 1.62 -18.48
N SER A 48 -12.41 2.69 -17.89
CA SER A 48 -11.85 4.05 -18.01
C SER A 48 -10.65 4.32 -17.09
N GLN A 49 -10.34 3.45 -16.13
CA GLN A 49 -9.19 3.59 -15.23
C GLN A 49 -7.88 3.31 -15.98
N GLN A 50 -6.96 4.27 -16.00
CA GLN A 50 -5.63 4.10 -16.59
C GLN A 50 -4.71 3.25 -15.71
N ALA A 51 -3.73 2.58 -16.34
CA ALA A 51 -2.68 1.90 -15.61
C ALA A 51 -1.67 2.92 -15.07
N GLU A 52 -1.27 2.76 -13.81
CA GLU A 52 -0.29 3.63 -13.14
C GLU A 52 0.44 2.89 -12.03
N ILE A 53 1.55 3.46 -11.58
CA ILE A 53 2.24 3.05 -10.34
C ILE A 53 2.04 4.18 -9.33
N ARG A 54 1.43 3.87 -8.20
CA ARG A 54 1.33 4.80 -7.06
C ARG A 54 2.46 4.56 -6.09
N CYS A 55 3.06 5.65 -5.60
CA CYS A 55 4.12 5.63 -4.60
C CYS A 55 3.57 6.13 -3.27
N TYR A 56 3.80 5.37 -2.21
CA TYR A 56 3.48 5.75 -0.84
C TYR A 56 4.78 5.81 -0.06
N ALA A 57 5.15 7.00 0.42
CA ALA A 57 6.30 7.18 1.30
C ALA A 57 5.99 6.61 2.69
N ILE A 58 7.00 6.05 3.34
CA ILE A 58 6.96 5.54 4.71
C ILE A 58 7.78 6.53 5.54
N GLU A 59 7.15 7.12 6.54
CA GLU A 59 7.77 7.98 7.55
C GLU A 59 7.68 7.35 8.93
#